data_AF-A0A7X6H1T3-F1
#
_entry.id   AF-A0A7X6H1T3-F1
#
_cell.length_a   1.000
_cell.length_b   1.000
_cell.length_c   1.000
_cell.angle_alpha   90.00
_cell.angle_beta   90.00
_cell.angle_gamma   90.00
#
_symmetry.space_group_name_H-M   'P 1'
#
loop_
_entity.id
_entity.type
_entity.pdbx_description
1 polymer ?
#
loop_
_entity_poly.entity_id
_entity_poly.type
_entity_poly.pdbx_seq_one_letter_code
_entity_poly.pdbx_strand_id
1 'polypeptide(L)'
;MTIAAVVLFLLGFAASWVAGRYVATGAAALQGGAIGVCGVAALLFGMPQVWEDSLIWALVALLVYGLIGALIFRSGQAARERAK
;
A
#
# COMPACT_ATOMS: atom_id res chain seq x y z
N MET A 1 -6.51 16.60 3.59
CA MET A 1 -5.51 15.68 3.00
C MET A 1 -4.18 16.41 2.91
N THR A 2 -3.14 15.91 3.56
CA THR A 2 -1.81 16.55 3.55
C THR A 2 -0.90 15.89 2.51
N ILE A 3 0.18 16.59 2.13
CA ILE A 3 1.23 16.06 1.25
C ILE A 3 1.86 14.79 1.85
N ALA A 4 1.98 14.71 3.18
CA ALA A 4 2.51 13.55 3.87
C ALA A 4 1.71 12.27 3.59
N ALA A 5 0.37 12.36 3.58
CA ALA A 5 -0.49 11.22 3.24
C ALA A 5 -0.22 10.72 1.81
N VAL A 6 -0.12 11.63 0.86
CA VAL A 6 0.15 11.30 -0.55
C VAL A 6 1.50 10.60 -0.68
N VAL A 7 2.55 11.15 -0.07
CA VAL A 7 3.89 10.56 -0.10
C VAL A 7 3.86 9.14 0.49
N LEU A 8 3.24 8.96 1.65
CA LEU A 8 3.15 7.65 2.32
C LEU A 8 2.39 6.62 1.46
N PHE A 9 1.26 6.99 0.87
CA PHE A 9 0.53 6.09 -0.02
C PHE A 9 1.33 5.71 -1.27
N LEU A 10 1.99 6.68 -1.91
CA LEU A 10 2.84 6.41 -3.07
C LEU A 10 4.02 5.50 -2.71
N LEU A 11 4.59 5.69 -1.51
CA LEU A 11 5.72 4.88 -1.04
C LEU A 11 5.31 3.42 -0.83
N GLY A 12 4.13 3.15 -0.27
CA GLY A 12 3.64 1.78 -0.14
C GLY A 12 3.22 1.14 -1.47
N PHE A 13 2.74 1.92 -2.44
CA PHE A 13 2.53 1.44 -3.82
C PHE A 13 3.85 1.08 -4.51
N ALA A 14 4.86 1.94 -4.42
CA ALA A 14 6.18 1.67 -4.96
C ALA A 14 6.79 0.40 -4.32
N ALA A 15 6.70 0.28 -2.99
CA ALA A 15 7.15 -0.90 -2.27
C ALA A 15 6.41 -2.17 -2.70
N SER A 16 5.10 -2.10 -2.94
CA SER A 16 4.31 -3.23 -3.44
C SER A 16 4.75 -3.66 -4.83
N TRP A 17 5.02 -2.71 -5.73
CA TRP A 17 5.54 -3.03 -7.07
C TRP A 17 6.91 -3.68 -7.01
N VAL A 18 7.83 -3.10 -6.22
CA VAL A 18 9.20 -3.62 -6.03
C VAL A 18 9.16 -5.02 -5.42
N ALA A 19 8.31 -5.24 -4.40
CA ALA A 19 8.13 -6.56 -3.80
C ALA A 19 7.66 -7.59 -4.84
N GLY A 20 6.66 -7.24 -5.67
CA GLY A 20 6.18 -8.13 -6.72
C GLY A 20 7.25 -8.45 -7.76
N ARG A 21 8.04 -7.45 -8.16
CA ARG A 21 9.02 -7.57 -9.24
C ARG A 21 10.32 -8.27 -8.84
N TYR A 22 10.78 -8.08 -7.61
CA TYR A 22 12.14 -8.49 -7.22
C TYR A 22 12.19 -9.55 -6.11
N VAL A 23 11.13 -9.75 -5.33
CA VAL A 23 11.16 -10.67 -4.18
C VAL A 23 10.56 -12.02 -4.54
N ALA A 24 11.37 -13.09 -4.53
CA ALA A 24 10.92 -14.45 -4.84
C ALA A 24 10.09 -15.07 -3.71
N THR A 25 10.62 -15.04 -2.48
CA THR A 25 10.05 -15.71 -1.31
C THR A 25 9.56 -14.67 -0.32
N GLY A 26 8.34 -14.84 0.22
CA GLY A 26 7.78 -13.91 1.22
C GLY A 26 7.29 -12.58 0.65
N ALA A 27 7.20 -12.44 -0.66
CA ALA A 27 6.78 -11.20 -1.34
C ALA A 27 5.41 -10.69 -0.87
N ALA A 28 4.46 -11.59 -0.62
CA ALA A 28 3.13 -11.24 -0.10
C ALA A 28 3.19 -10.68 1.33
N ALA A 29 4.05 -11.22 2.20
CA ALA A 29 4.23 -10.71 3.55
C ALA A 29 4.87 -9.32 3.54
N LEU A 30 5.87 -9.11 2.68
CA LEU A 30 6.51 -7.81 2.46
C LEU A 30 5.52 -6.77 1.92
N GLN A 31 4.69 -7.16 0.95
CA GLN A 31 3.66 -6.29 0.40
C GLN A 31 2.59 -5.93 1.44
N GLY A 32 2.09 -6.92 2.18
CA GLY A 32 1.13 -6.70 3.26
C GLY A 32 1.70 -5.78 4.35
N GLY A 33 2.95 -5.98 4.75
CA GLY A 33 3.65 -5.11 5.70
C GLY A 33 3.81 -3.69 5.18
N ALA A 34 4.27 -3.50 3.94
CA ALA A 34 4.48 -2.19 3.35
C ALA A 34 3.16 -1.40 3.21
N ILE A 35 2.11 -2.05 2.71
CA ILE A 35 0.77 -1.45 2.60
C ILE A 35 0.20 -1.15 3.98
N GLY A 36 0.29 -2.09 4.93
CA GLY A 36 -0.22 -1.90 6.28
C GLY A 36 0.43 -0.70 6.97
N VAL A 37 1.77 -0.66 7.00
CA VAL A 37 2.53 0.41 7.66
C VAL A 37 2.29 1.76 6.97
N CYS A 38 2.40 1.82 5.65
CA CYS A 38 2.23 3.09 4.92
C CYS A 38 0.79 3.59 5.00
N GLY A 39 -0.20 2.70 4.89
CA GLY A 39 -1.61 3.06 4.98
C GLY A 39 -1.99 3.58 6.37
N VAL A 40 -1.56 2.90 7.42
CA VAL A 40 -1.80 3.34 8.81
C VAL A 40 -1.08 4.66 9.09
N ALA A 41 0.18 4.79 8.70
CA ALA A 41 0.91 6.05 8.86
C ALA A 41 0.26 7.20 8.09
N ALA A 42 -0.25 6.96 6.88
CA ALA A 42 -0.93 7.97 6.08
C ALA A 42 -2.24 8.44 6.73
N LEU A 43 -2.97 7.55 7.41
CA LEU A 43 -4.16 7.95 8.18
C LEU A 43 -3.79 8.72 9.44
N LEU A 44 -2.83 8.23 10.23
CA LEU A 44 -2.48 8.84 11.52
C LEU A 44 -1.82 10.22 11.35
N PHE A 45 -0.90 10.36 10.40
CA PHE A 45 -0.13 11.60 10.23
C PHE A 45 -0.59 12.44 9.04
N GLY A 46 -1.16 11.79 8.02
CA GLY A 46 -1.50 12.45 6.77
C GLY A 46 -2.96 12.92 6.68
N MET A 47 -3.87 12.22 7.34
CA MET A 47 -5.32 12.47 7.33
C MET A 47 -5.98 12.14 8.68
N PRO A 48 -5.51 12.72 9.79
CA PRO A 48 -6.00 12.36 11.14
C PRO A 48 -7.51 12.55 11.28
N GLN A 49 -8.07 13.57 10.61
CA GLN A 49 -9.50 13.86 10.66
C GLN A 49 -10.36 12.68 10.18
N VAL A 50 -9.86 11.85 9.25
CA VAL A 50 -10.67 10.75 8.68
C VAL A 50 -10.98 9.69 9.73
N TRP A 51 -10.02 9.32 10.57
CA TRP A 51 -10.25 8.31 11.61
C TRP A 51 -10.88 8.90 12.88
N GLU A 52 -10.67 10.20 13.13
CA GLU A 52 -11.36 10.95 14.19
C GLU A 52 -12.85 11.10 13.90
N ASP A 53 -13.22 11.43 12.66
CA ASP A 53 -14.62 11.65 12.25
C ASP A 53 -15.36 10.33 12.00
N SER A 54 -14.70 9.34 11.39
CA SER A 54 -15.33 8.06 11.08
C SER A 54 -14.34 6.93 10.86
N LEU A 55 -14.24 6.04 11.87
CA LEU A 55 -13.44 4.83 11.77
C LEU A 55 -13.82 3.96 10.56
N ILE A 56 -15.11 3.91 10.19
CA ILE A 56 -15.57 3.15 9.03
C ILE A 56 -14.94 3.68 7.74
N TRP A 57 -14.92 4.99 7.53
CA TRP A 57 -14.30 5.59 6.34
C TRP A 57 -12.79 5.41 6.32
N ALA A 58 -12.12 5.46 7.49
CA ALA A 58 -10.71 5.13 7.60
C ALA A 58 -10.41 3.67 7.18
N LEU A 59 -11.24 2.73 7.62
CA LEU A 59 -11.11 1.32 7.23
C LEU A 59 -11.40 1.10 5.74
N VAL A 60 -12.41 1.76 5.19
CA VAL A 60 -12.71 1.72 3.74
C VAL A 60 -11.54 2.28 2.94
N ALA A 61 -10.93 3.38 3.37
CA ALA A 61 -9.75 3.96 2.73
C ALA A 61 -8.56 2.98 2.74
N LEU A 62 -8.29 2.31 3.88
CA LEU A 62 -7.26 1.27 3.97
C LEU A 62 -7.54 0.07 3.06
N LEU A 63 -8.80 -0.34 2.98
CA LEU A 63 -9.22 -1.45 2.13
C LEU A 63 -8.99 -1.12 0.64
N VAL A 64 -9.43 0.06 0.19
CA VAL A 64 -9.22 0.54 -1.18
C VAL A 64 -7.73 0.67 -1.48
N TYR A 65 -6.97 1.27 -0.55
CA TYR A 65 -5.53 1.41 -0.68
C TYR A 65 -4.84 0.03 -0.80
N GLY A 66 -5.20 -0.94 0.03
CA GLY A 66 -4.67 -2.29 -0.04
C GLY A 66 -5.05 -3.05 -1.32
N LEU A 67 -6.28 -2.86 -1.82
CA LEU A 67 -6.72 -3.40 -3.11
C LEU A 67 -5.87 -2.86 -4.26
N ILE A 68 -5.65 -1.55 -4.32
CA ILE A 68 -4.78 -0.93 -5.34
C ILE A 68 -3.35 -1.46 -5.22
N GLY A 69 -2.82 -1.53 -3.99
CA GLY A 69 -1.50 -2.10 -3.72
C GLY A 69 -1.36 -3.55 -4.19
N ALA A 70 -2.40 -4.38 -4.01
CA ALA A 70 -2.42 -5.77 -4.47
C ALA A 70 -2.43 -5.88 -6.00
N LEU A 71 -3.15 -4.99 -6.70
CA LEU A 71 -3.13 -4.93 -8.17
C LEU A 71 -1.74 -4.56 -8.69
N ILE A 72 -1.10 -3.57 -8.07
CA ILE A 72 0.27 -3.14 -8.42
C ILE A 72 1.29 -4.25 -8.12
N PHE A 73 1.14 -4.96 -7.01
CA PHE A 73 1.96 -6.11 -6.68
C PHE A 73 1.85 -7.21 -7.73
N ARG A 74 0.63 -7.58 -8.12
CA ARG A 74 0.37 -8.58 -9.17
C ARG A 74 0.96 -8.16 -10.50
N SER A 75 0.90 -6.88 -10.87
CA SER A 75 1.52 -6.39 -12.10
C SER A 75 3.04 -6.51 -12.07
N GLY A 76 3.67 -6.22 -10.92
CA GLY A 76 5.09 -6.43 -10.69
C GLY A 76 5.50 -7.90 -10.81
N GLN A 77 4.72 -8.82 -10.21
CA GLN A 77 4.94 -10.26 -10.32
C GLN A 77 4.84 -10.76 -11.75
N ALA A 78 3.77 -10.39 -12.47
CA ALA A 78 3.58 -10.78 -13.87
C ALA A 78 4.75 -10.30 -14.75
N ALA A 79 5.27 -9.10 -14.49
CA ALA A 79 6.41 -8.57 -15.22
C ALA A 79 7.72 -9.30 -14.92
N ARG A 80 7.90 -9.85 -13.71
CA ARG A 80 9.03 -10.72 -13.37
C ARG A 80 8.91 -12.08 -14.05
N GLU A 81 7.72 -12.67 -14.04
CA GLU A 81 7.45 -13.97 -14.65
C GLU A 81 7.69 -13.96 -16.16
N ARG A 82 7.32 -12.89 -16.87
CA ARG A 82 7.60 -12.72 -18.30
C ARG A 82 9.08 -12.54 -18.64
N ALA A 83 9.91 -12.17 -17.66
CA ALA A 83 11.33 -11.93 -17.85
C ALA A 83 12.19 -13.17 -17.56
N LYS A 84 11.58 -14.26 -17.10
CA LYS A 84 12.20 -15.58 -16.93
C LYS A 84 11.90 -16.45 -18.14
#